data_AF-A0A355YRJ0-F1
#
_entry.id   AF-A0A355YRJ0-F1
#
_cell.length_a   1.000
_cell.length_b   1.000
_cell.length_c   1.000
_cell.angle_alpha   90.00
_cell.angle_beta   90.00
_cell.angle_gamma   90.00
#
_symmetry.space_group_name_H-M   'P 1'
#
loop_
_entity.id
_entity.type
_entity.pdbx_description
1 polymer ?
#
loop_
_entity_poly.entity_id
_entity_poly.type
_entity_poly.pdbx_seq_one_letter_code
_entity_poly.pdbx_strand_id
1 'polypeptide(L)'
;GAKSHISQVVLGCRKVDDEIQDEMQKKKILEDALNHARLANMARNTFLSNMSHDMRTPLNAISGFTALAKNHINNPDKLLHYLDKIEAAESQLLGLVNDVLEISWMESGNAHIEEHECSLPKLMEEIHRTLLPQAVAKDIVLLTDYANLTHPEVQSDQERLRQVLLSLAGNAVKYTNPGG
;
A
#
# COMPACT_ATOMS: atom_id res chain seq x y z
N GLY A 1 -63.59 -15.44 64.13
CA GLY A 1 -63.20 -15.93 62.79
C GLY A 1 -63.42 -14.82 61.80
N ALA A 2 -62.35 -14.25 61.25
CA ALA A 2 -62.42 -13.23 60.21
C ALA A 2 -61.48 -13.67 59.07
N LYS A 3 -62.07 -14.15 57.97
CA LYS A 3 -61.36 -14.44 56.72
C LYS A 3 -61.36 -13.16 55.89
N SER A 4 -60.21 -12.52 55.75
CA SER A 4 -60.01 -11.42 54.81
C SER A 4 -59.95 -12.00 53.39
N HIS A 5 -60.89 -11.58 52.54
CA HIS A 5 -60.85 -11.85 51.10
C HIS A 5 -59.75 -10.98 50.48
N ILE A 6 -58.74 -11.63 49.90
CA ILE A 6 -57.77 -10.97 49.01
C ILE A 6 -58.45 -10.84 47.65
N SER A 7 -58.74 -9.60 47.23
CA SER A 7 -59.57 -9.31 46.05
C SER A 7 -58.80 -8.88 44.81
N GLN A 8 -57.46 -8.99 44.78
CA GLN A 8 -56.72 -8.69 43.55
C GLN A 8 -55.34 -9.34 43.52
N VAL A 9 -55.08 -10.05 42.43
CA VAL A 9 -53.76 -10.56 42.05
C VAL A 9 -53.33 -9.76 40.83
N VAL A 10 -52.22 -9.02 40.95
CA VAL A 10 -51.62 -8.29 39.83
C VAL A 10 -50.47 -9.14 39.30
N LEU A 11 -50.61 -9.61 38.06
CA LEU A 11 -49.56 -10.35 37.36
C LEU A 11 -48.80 -9.38 36.45
N GLY A 12 -47.59 -9.00 36.85
CA GLY A 12 -46.67 -8.22 36.01
C GLY A 12 -45.68 -9.14 35.32
N CYS A 13 -45.91 -9.46 34.05
CA CYS A 13 -44.87 -10.07 33.21
C CYS A 13 -44.03 -8.92 32.62
N ARG A 14 -42.87 -8.65 33.23
CA ARG A 14 -41.85 -7.82 32.59
C ARG A 14 -41.28 -8.64 31.45
N LYS A 15 -41.23 -8.09 30.22
CA LYS A 15 -40.55 -8.68 29.06
C LYS A 15 -39.03 -8.65 29.28
N VAL A 16 -38.56 -9.42 30.24
CA VAL A 16 -37.14 -9.61 30.53
C VAL A 16 -36.45 -10.26 29.33
N ASP A 17 -37.18 -11.08 28.56
CA ASP A 17 -36.67 -11.76 27.38
C ASP A 17 -36.26 -10.80 26.25
N ASP A 18 -37.07 -9.78 25.96
CA ASP A 18 -36.75 -8.79 24.92
C ASP A 18 -35.56 -7.90 25.33
N GLU A 19 -35.50 -7.53 26.62
CA GLU A 19 -34.42 -6.71 27.21
C GLU A 19 -33.08 -7.47 27.17
N ILE A 20 -33.09 -8.76 27.55
CA ILE A 20 -31.91 -9.63 27.48
C ILE A 20 -31.47 -9.87 26.04
N GLN A 21 -32.43 -10.02 25.11
CA GLN A 21 -32.11 -10.28 23.70
C GLN A 21 -31.49 -9.06 23.01
N ASP A 22 -31.94 -7.85 23.33
CA ASP A 22 -31.33 -6.60 22.86
C ASP A 22 -29.90 -6.41 23.43
N GLU A 23 -29.69 -6.72 24.72
CA GLU A 23 -28.34 -6.70 25.31
C GLU A 23 -27.40 -7.71 24.65
N MET A 24 -27.85 -8.95 24.39
CA MET A 24 -27.04 -9.94 23.68
C MET A 24 -26.69 -9.50 22.27
N GLN A 25 -27.62 -8.89 21.54
CA GLN A 25 -27.35 -8.37 20.19
C GLN A 25 -26.30 -7.24 20.23
N LYS A 26 -26.46 -6.27 21.14
CA LYS A 26 -25.50 -5.17 21.32
C LYS A 26 -24.11 -5.70 21.70
N LYS A 27 -24.05 -6.65 22.63
CA LYS A 27 -22.80 -7.30 23.04
C LYS A 27 -22.13 -8.01 21.87
N LYS A 28 -22.90 -8.75 21.07
CA LYS A 28 -22.39 -9.44 19.88
C LYS A 28 -21.83 -8.46 18.84
N ILE A 29 -22.55 -7.38 18.55
CA ILE A 29 -22.06 -6.31 17.64
C ILE A 29 -20.75 -5.72 18.14
N LEU A 30 -20.65 -5.48 19.46
CA LEU A 30 -19.44 -4.94 20.08
C LEU A 30 -18.27 -5.93 20.02
N GLU A 31 -18.52 -7.20 20.29
CA GLU A 31 -17.53 -8.28 20.20
C GLU A 31 -17.04 -8.47 18.75
N ASP A 32 -17.95 -8.45 17.78
CA ASP A 32 -17.62 -8.54 16.36
C ASP A 32 -16.79 -7.33 15.90
N ALA A 33 -17.18 -6.11 16.29
CA ALA A 33 -16.42 -4.89 16.00
C ALA A 33 -15.02 -4.91 16.65
N LEU A 34 -14.93 -5.37 17.91
CA LEU A 34 -13.65 -5.52 18.61
C LEU A 34 -12.74 -6.54 17.92
N ASN A 35 -13.30 -7.67 17.48
CA ASN A 35 -12.55 -8.69 16.75
C ASN A 35 -12.04 -8.15 15.40
N HIS A 36 -12.88 -7.43 14.65
CA HIS A 36 -12.45 -6.77 13.42
C HIS A 36 -11.31 -5.77 13.68
N ALA A 37 -11.44 -4.92 14.70
CA ALA A 37 -10.41 -3.95 15.08
C ALA A 37 -9.10 -4.63 15.51
N ARG A 38 -9.16 -5.77 16.20
CA ARG A 38 -7.97 -6.57 16.56
C ARG A 38 -7.29 -7.18 15.34
N LEU A 39 -8.07 -7.78 14.44
CA LEU A 39 -7.55 -8.37 13.21
C LEU A 39 -6.86 -7.31 12.33
N ALA A 40 -7.49 -6.14 12.17
CA ALA A 40 -6.89 -5.01 11.46
C ALA A 40 -5.57 -4.55 12.09
N ASN A 41 -5.52 -4.38 13.41
CA ASN A 41 -4.29 -4.01 14.11
C ASN A 41 -3.18 -5.07 14.00
N MET A 42 -3.54 -6.35 14.08
CA MET A 42 -2.57 -7.44 13.90
C MET A 42 -2.00 -7.41 12.48
N ALA A 43 -2.85 -7.29 11.46
CA ALA A 43 -2.42 -7.18 10.07
C ALA A 43 -1.47 -5.99 9.86
N ARG A 44 -1.81 -4.82 10.42
CA ARG A 44 -0.97 -3.62 10.36
C ARG A 44 0.40 -3.83 11.00
N ASN A 45 0.43 -4.39 12.21
CA ASN A 45 1.68 -4.66 12.92
C ASN A 45 2.55 -5.67 12.17
N THR A 46 1.95 -6.73 11.62
CA THR A 46 2.66 -7.71 10.79
C THR A 46 3.22 -7.07 9.53
N PHE A 47 2.43 -6.24 8.83
CA PHE A 47 2.90 -5.50 7.65
C PHE A 47 4.11 -4.62 7.98
N LEU A 48 4.02 -3.77 9.00
CA LEU A 48 5.11 -2.86 9.40
C LEU A 48 6.37 -3.63 9.83
N SER A 49 6.19 -4.73 10.55
CA SER A 49 7.30 -5.62 10.95
C SER A 49 8.01 -6.21 9.73
N ASN A 50 7.24 -6.70 8.75
CA ASN A 50 7.77 -7.26 7.51
C ASN A 50 8.47 -6.18 6.68
N MET A 51 7.86 -5.01 6.49
CA MET A 51 8.50 -3.89 5.78
C MET A 51 9.81 -3.46 6.43
N SER A 52 9.85 -3.35 7.77
CA SER A 52 11.09 -3.02 8.48
C SER A 52 12.19 -4.08 8.27
N HIS A 53 11.84 -5.35 8.18
CA HIS A 53 12.77 -6.41 7.83
C HIS A 53 13.24 -6.27 6.37
N ASP A 54 12.31 -6.07 5.45
CA ASP A 54 12.59 -6.04 4.03
C ASP A 54 13.40 -4.80 3.65
N MET A 55 13.21 -3.66 4.33
CA MET A 55 14.02 -2.45 4.17
C MET A 55 15.46 -2.62 4.66
N ARG A 56 15.71 -3.47 5.67
CA ARG A 56 17.08 -3.70 6.19
C ARG A 56 17.98 -4.36 5.14
N THR A 57 17.43 -5.21 4.29
CA THR A 57 18.18 -5.94 3.26
C THR A 57 18.83 -5.01 2.21
N PRO A 58 18.09 -4.15 1.48
CA PRO A 58 18.70 -3.21 0.54
C PRO A 58 19.57 -2.18 1.25
N LEU A 59 19.22 -1.74 2.47
CA LEU A 59 20.05 -0.79 3.23
C LEU A 59 21.42 -1.38 3.61
N ASN A 60 21.46 -2.65 3.98
CA ASN A 60 22.70 -3.39 4.22
C ASN A 60 23.50 -3.59 2.93
N ALA A 61 22.83 -3.84 1.81
CA ALA A 61 23.48 -3.95 0.50
C ALA A 61 24.14 -2.62 0.10
N ILE A 62 23.42 -1.50 0.19
CA ILE A 62 23.96 -0.15 -0.07
C ILE A 62 25.20 0.11 0.80
N SER A 63 25.10 -0.17 2.11
CA SER A 63 26.22 0.04 3.04
C SER A 63 27.42 -0.84 2.71
N GLY A 64 27.19 -2.12 2.43
CA GLY A 64 28.22 -3.09 2.10
C GLY A 64 28.93 -2.78 0.79
N PHE A 65 28.18 -2.51 -0.29
CA PHE A 65 28.75 -2.15 -1.58
C PHE A 65 29.45 -0.79 -1.55
N THR A 66 28.96 0.16 -0.75
CA THR A 66 29.66 1.43 -0.52
C THR A 66 31.02 1.20 0.15
N ALA A 67 31.11 0.31 1.15
CA ALA A 67 32.38 -0.03 1.78
C ALA A 67 33.34 -0.73 0.80
N LEU A 68 32.83 -1.66 -0.02
CA LEU A 68 33.62 -2.34 -1.04
C LEU A 68 34.11 -1.38 -2.13
N ALA A 69 33.27 -0.43 -2.57
CA ALA A 69 33.62 0.62 -3.52
C ALA A 69 34.76 1.51 -3.01
N LYS A 70 34.67 1.97 -1.75
CA LYS A 70 35.74 2.76 -1.12
C LYS A 70 37.08 2.01 -1.07
N ASN A 71 37.04 0.69 -0.82
CA ASN A 71 38.25 -0.15 -0.78
C ASN A 71 38.85 -0.46 -2.16
N HIS A 72 38.10 -0.25 -3.25
CA HIS A 72 38.50 -0.61 -4.61
C HIS A 72 38.50 0.60 -5.56
N ILE A 73 38.74 1.82 -5.05
CA ILE A 73 38.66 3.06 -5.83
C ILE A 73 39.61 3.09 -7.05
N ASN A 74 40.72 2.34 -6.98
CA ASN A 74 41.73 2.25 -8.04
C ASN A 74 41.41 1.16 -9.08
N ASN A 75 40.28 0.45 -8.95
CA ASN A 75 39.84 -0.56 -9.91
C ASN A 75 38.49 -0.13 -10.50
N PRO A 76 38.49 0.51 -11.69
CA PRO A 76 37.30 1.12 -12.27
C PRO A 76 36.19 0.10 -12.57
N ASP A 77 36.54 -1.11 -13.04
CA ASP A 77 35.54 -2.15 -13.36
C ASP A 77 34.81 -2.64 -12.10
N LYS A 78 35.55 -2.86 -11.00
CA LYS A 78 34.94 -3.23 -9.71
C LYS A 78 34.13 -2.09 -9.12
N LEU A 79 34.62 -0.86 -9.24
CA LEU A 79 33.93 0.32 -8.74
C LEU A 79 32.57 0.47 -9.43
N LEU A 80 32.54 0.40 -10.76
CA LEU A 80 31.30 0.48 -11.54
C LEU A 80 30.33 -0.63 -11.14
N HIS A 81 30.81 -1.88 -11.03
CA HIS A 81 29.98 -3.00 -10.58
C HIS A 81 29.35 -2.77 -9.20
N TYR A 82 30.09 -2.20 -8.24
CA TYR A 82 29.54 -1.90 -6.92
C TYR A 82 28.54 -0.74 -6.95
N LEU A 83 28.76 0.27 -7.81
CA LEU A 83 27.81 1.36 -8.01
C LEU A 83 26.49 0.84 -8.59
N ASP A 84 26.52 -0.05 -9.59
CA ASP A 84 25.31 -0.68 -10.15
C ASP A 84 24.52 -1.45 -9.08
N LYS A 85 25.23 -2.12 -8.16
CA LYS A 85 24.61 -2.85 -7.05
C LYS A 85 24.00 -1.92 -6.00
N ILE A 86 24.59 -0.75 -5.78
CA ILE A 86 24.03 0.28 -4.90
C ILE A 86 22.75 0.84 -5.51
N GLU A 87 22.76 1.18 -6.80
CA GLU A 87 21.59 1.72 -7.52
C GLU A 87 20.43 0.73 -7.54
N ALA A 88 20.71 -0.55 -7.78
CA ALA A 88 19.70 -1.60 -7.70
C ALA A 88 19.08 -1.72 -6.29
N ALA A 89 19.89 -1.63 -5.23
CA ALA A 89 19.41 -1.68 -3.86
C ALA A 89 18.64 -0.40 -3.45
N GLU A 90 19.04 0.76 -3.95
CA GLU A 90 18.31 2.03 -3.79
C GLU A 90 16.92 1.95 -4.41
N SER A 91 16.82 1.46 -5.65
CA SER A 91 15.54 1.29 -6.34
C SER A 91 14.60 0.35 -5.57
N GLN A 92 15.13 -0.75 -5.04
CA GLN A 92 14.37 -1.67 -4.18
C GLN A 92 13.86 -1.00 -2.90
N LEU A 93 14.72 -0.22 -2.23
CA LEU A 93 14.34 0.49 -1.01
C LEU A 93 13.27 1.54 -1.28
N LEU A 94 13.39 2.28 -2.39
CA LEU A 94 12.39 3.27 -2.79
C LEU A 94 11.01 2.64 -3.04
N GLY A 95 10.98 1.45 -3.64
CA GLY A 95 9.75 0.65 -3.79
C GLY A 95 9.09 0.37 -2.43
N LEU A 96 9.85 -0.15 -1.46
CA LEU A 96 9.35 -0.44 -0.12
C LEU A 96 8.85 0.80 0.63
N VAL A 97 9.52 1.96 0.43
CA VAL A 97 9.06 3.23 0.99
C VAL A 97 7.70 3.63 0.40
N ASN A 98 7.53 3.49 -0.91
CA ASN A 98 6.26 3.79 -1.57
C ASN A 98 5.14 2.86 -1.07
N ASP A 99 5.40 1.57 -0.91
CA ASP A 99 4.42 0.60 -0.38
C ASP A 99 3.93 1.00 1.03
N VAL A 100 4.83 1.50 1.88
CA VAL A 100 4.47 2.00 3.24
C VAL A 100 3.64 3.28 3.18
N LEU A 101 4.00 4.20 2.27
CA LEU A 101 3.25 5.45 2.08
C LEU A 101 1.84 5.19 1.57
N GLU A 102 1.68 4.24 0.65
CA GLU A 102 0.38 3.87 0.07
C GLU A 102 -0.60 3.36 1.16
N ILE A 103 -0.14 2.49 2.05
CA ILE A 103 -0.95 2.02 3.19
C ILE A 103 -1.26 3.16 4.17
N SER A 104 -0.28 4.03 4.45
CA SER A 104 -0.49 5.18 5.33
C SER A 104 -1.57 6.14 4.80
N TRP A 105 -1.65 6.30 3.48
CA TRP A 105 -2.72 7.06 2.84
C TRP A 105 -4.07 6.36 2.88
N MET A 106 -4.11 5.06 2.62
CA MET A 106 -5.36 4.29 2.74
C MET A 106 -5.95 4.34 4.15
N GLU A 107 -5.10 4.21 5.18
CA GLU A 107 -5.56 4.18 6.59
C GLU A 107 -5.97 5.54 7.13
N SER A 108 -5.30 6.61 6.70
CA SER A 108 -5.56 7.94 7.27
C SER A 108 -6.90 8.53 6.83
N GLY A 109 -7.55 8.00 5.79
CA GLY A 109 -8.73 8.61 5.15
C GLY A 109 -8.47 10.02 4.60
N ASN A 110 -7.25 10.54 4.78
CA ASN A 110 -6.76 11.86 4.41
C ASN A 110 -6.09 11.81 3.04
N ALA A 111 -6.63 10.99 2.13
CA ALA A 111 -6.33 11.18 0.72
C ALA A 111 -6.96 12.50 0.27
N HIS A 112 -6.34 13.63 0.63
CA HIS A 112 -6.65 14.90 0.01
C HIS A 112 -6.14 14.77 -1.42
N ILE A 113 -7.07 14.55 -2.34
CA ILE A 113 -6.79 14.55 -3.76
C ILE A 113 -6.78 16.02 -4.15
N GLU A 114 -5.60 16.52 -4.48
CA GLU A 114 -5.47 17.86 -5.05
C GLU A 114 -5.62 17.73 -6.57
N GLU A 115 -6.85 17.95 -7.05
CA GLU A 115 -7.13 17.92 -8.47
C GLU A 115 -6.59 19.18 -9.16
N HIS A 116 -5.68 18.95 -10.10
CA HIS A 116 -5.15 19.98 -11.00
C HIS A 116 -5.25 19.50 -12.44
N GLU A 117 -5.10 20.43 -13.38
CA GLU A 117 -4.99 20.09 -14.80
C GLU A 117 -3.73 19.26 -15.03
N CYS A 118 -3.92 18.04 -15.52
CA CYS A 118 -2.88 17.04 -15.72
C CYS A 118 -2.89 16.55 -17.17
N SER A 119 -1.72 16.64 -17.82
CA SER A 119 -1.53 16.19 -19.19
C SER A 119 -1.09 14.74 -19.22
N LEU A 120 -2.00 13.84 -19.61
CA LEU A 120 -1.73 12.40 -19.70
C LEU A 120 -0.54 12.07 -20.62
N PRO A 121 -0.36 12.71 -21.79
CA PRO A 121 0.80 12.44 -22.64
C PRO A 121 2.13 12.80 -21.99
N LYS A 122 2.20 13.94 -21.27
CA LYS A 122 3.43 14.35 -20.56
C LYS A 122 3.74 13.39 -19.43
N LEU A 123 2.73 13.04 -18.65
CA LEU A 123 2.87 12.08 -17.56
C LEU A 123 3.36 10.72 -18.08
N MET A 124 2.76 10.22 -19.17
CA MET A 124 3.19 8.97 -19.77
C MET A 124 4.60 9.02 -20.36
N GLU A 125 5.03 10.15 -20.91
CA GLU A 125 6.40 10.34 -21.37
C GLU A 125 7.41 10.29 -20.22
N GLU A 126 7.10 10.89 -19.07
CA GLU A 126 7.94 10.80 -17.87
C GLU A 126 8.07 9.37 -17.36
N ILE A 127 6.95 8.63 -17.30
CA ILE A 127 6.94 7.22 -16.89
C ILE A 127 7.76 6.38 -17.87
N HIS A 128 7.54 6.59 -19.17
CA HIS A 128 8.27 5.89 -20.23
C HIS A 128 9.78 6.12 -20.11
N ARG A 129 10.22 7.38 -19.97
CA ARG A 129 11.65 7.73 -19.79
C ARG A 129 12.25 7.08 -18.54
N THR A 130 11.47 6.97 -17.47
CA THR A 130 11.91 6.36 -16.21
C THR A 130 12.12 4.85 -16.33
N LEU A 131 11.25 4.16 -17.06
CA LEU A 131 11.24 2.69 -17.16
C LEU A 131 11.99 2.14 -18.37
N LEU A 132 12.21 2.95 -19.41
CA LEU A 132 12.88 2.54 -20.64
C LEU A 132 14.27 1.90 -20.38
N PRO A 133 15.16 2.43 -19.51
CA PRO A 133 16.44 1.78 -19.23
C PRO A 133 16.28 0.38 -18.66
N GLN A 134 15.31 0.18 -17.77
CA GLN A 134 15.03 -1.12 -17.14
C GLN A 134 14.43 -2.10 -18.14
N ALA A 135 13.53 -1.63 -19.02
CA ALA A 135 12.94 -2.45 -20.08
C ALA A 135 14.01 -2.91 -21.09
N VAL A 136 14.87 -1.98 -21.55
CA VAL A 136 15.98 -2.29 -22.47
C VAL A 136 16.96 -3.28 -21.84
N ALA A 137 17.32 -3.10 -20.57
CA ALA A 137 18.20 -4.02 -19.85
C ALA A 137 17.63 -5.44 -19.75
N LYS A 138 16.32 -5.60 -19.87
CA LYS A 138 15.59 -6.86 -19.82
C LYS A 138 15.15 -7.39 -21.19
N ASP A 139 15.54 -6.72 -22.28
CA ASP A 139 15.10 -7.02 -23.66
C ASP A 139 13.57 -7.00 -23.81
N ILE A 140 12.92 -5.97 -23.26
CA ILE A 140 11.47 -5.75 -23.34
C ILE A 140 11.17 -4.52 -24.20
N VAL A 141 10.19 -4.64 -25.08
CA VAL A 141 9.69 -3.52 -25.90
C VAL A 141 8.66 -2.72 -25.12
N LEU A 142 9.05 -1.53 -24.64
CA LEU A 142 8.12 -0.60 -24.00
C LEU A 142 7.52 0.34 -25.07
N LEU A 143 6.19 0.32 -25.23
CA LEU A 143 5.47 1.16 -26.19
C LEU A 143 4.43 2.03 -25.48
N THR A 144 4.22 3.23 -26.00
CA THR A 144 3.12 4.11 -25.58
C THR A 144 2.24 4.41 -26.79
N ASP A 145 0.94 4.12 -26.70
CA ASP A 145 -0.02 4.34 -27.77
C ASP A 145 -1.06 5.39 -27.37
N TYR A 146 -1.20 6.41 -28.21
CA TYR A 146 -2.14 7.52 -28.03
C TYR A 146 -3.20 7.61 -29.13
N ALA A 147 -3.28 6.61 -30.04
CA ALA A 147 -4.04 6.70 -31.28
C ALA A 147 -5.54 7.02 -31.10
N ASN A 148 -6.11 6.70 -29.94
CA ASN A 148 -7.53 6.94 -29.62
C ASN A 148 -7.74 7.85 -28.42
N LEU A 149 -6.74 8.65 -28.03
CA LEU A 149 -6.84 9.55 -26.90
C LEU A 149 -7.66 10.80 -27.27
N THR A 150 -8.91 10.86 -26.80
CA THR A 150 -9.83 11.99 -27.06
C THR A 150 -9.68 13.14 -26.07
N HIS A 151 -9.25 12.85 -24.84
CA HIS A 151 -9.10 13.83 -23.76
C HIS A 151 -7.70 13.73 -23.15
N PRO A 152 -6.71 14.48 -23.66
CA PRO A 152 -5.34 14.42 -23.16
C PRO A 152 -5.12 15.16 -21.84
N GLU A 153 -5.97 16.15 -21.54
CA GLU A 153 -5.91 16.93 -20.31
C GLU A 153 -7.07 16.50 -19.39
N VAL A 154 -6.76 16.14 -18.15
CA VAL A 154 -7.73 15.68 -17.14
C VAL A 154 -7.55 16.44 -15.83
N GLN A 155 -8.60 16.55 -15.02
CA GLN A 155 -8.47 17.00 -13.63
C GLN A 155 -8.10 15.78 -12.77
N SER A 156 -6.89 15.79 -12.20
CA SER A 156 -6.37 14.70 -11.38
C SER A 156 -5.27 15.19 -10.46
N ASP A 157 -5.02 14.44 -9.39
CA ASP A 157 -3.76 14.52 -8.63
C ASP A 157 -2.66 13.86 -9.47
N GLN A 158 -1.82 14.69 -10.09
CA GLN A 158 -0.77 14.24 -11.01
C GLN A 158 0.25 13.33 -10.31
N GLU A 159 0.63 13.63 -9.07
CA GLU A 159 1.64 12.85 -8.34
C GLU A 159 1.13 11.46 -7.96
N ARG A 160 -0.13 11.37 -7.52
CA ARG A 160 -0.77 10.06 -7.27
C ARG A 160 -0.91 9.25 -8.54
N LEU A 161 -1.39 9.88 -9.62
CA LEU A 161 -1.54 9.19 -10.91
C LEU A 161 -0.19 8.70 -11.42
N ARG A 162 0.86 9.51 -11.26
CA ARG A 162 2.25 9.13 -11.56
C ARG A 162 2.70 7.91 -10.77
N GLN A 163 2.48 7.89 -9.46
CA GLN A 163 2.85 6.75 -8.62
C GLN A 163 2.12 5.47 -9.02
N VAL A 164 0.80 5.54 -9.23
CA VAL A 164 0.00 4.38 -9.65
C VAL A 164 0.53 3.83 -10.98
N LEU A 165 0.74 4.69 -11.97
CA LEU A 165 1.23 4.27 -13.28
C LEU A 165 2.67 3.76 -13.24
N LEU A 166 3.56 4.36 -12.44
CA LEU A 166 4.92 3.85 -12.22
C LEU A 166 4.92 2.48 -11.57
N SER A 167 4.06 2.25 -10.57
CA SER A 167 3.92 0.96 -9.90
C SER A 167 3.44 -0.11 -10.89
N LEU A 168 2.39 0.18 -11.66
CA LEU A 168 1.84 -0.74 -12.65
C LEU A 168 2.83 -1.06 -13.76
N ALA A 169 3.40 -0.03 -14.41
CA ALA A 169 4.34 -0.22 -15.51
C ALA A 169 5.67 -0.81 -15.02
N GLY A 170 6.14 -0.43 -13.84
CA GLY A 170 7.32 -1.02 -13.19
C GLY A 170 7.12 -2.50 -12.90
N ASN A 171 5.94 -2.89 -12.42
CA ASN A 171 5.58 -4.30 -12.26
C ASN A 171 5.52 -5.03 -13.60
N ALA A 172 4.97 -4.42 -14.65
CA ALA A 172 4.97 -5.00 -15.98
C ALA A 172 6.41 -5.30 -16.46
N VAL A 173 7.33 -4.34 -16.36
CA VAL A 173 8.75 -4.56 -16.70
C VAL A 173 9.39 -5.64 -15.82
N LYS A 174 9.09 -5.64 -14.51
CA LYS A 174 9.63 -6.60 -13.54
C LYS A 174 9.19 -8.04 -13.81
N TYR A 175 7.93 -8.26 -14.21
CA TYR A 175 7.36 -9.60 -14.34
C TYR A 175 7.23 -10.11 -15.78
N THR A 176 7.39 -9.25 -16.79
CA THR A 176 7.50 -9.67 -18.19
C THR A 176 8.88 -10.33 -18.44
N ASN A 177 8.86 -11.41 -19.22
CA ASN A 177 10.07 -12.13 -19.61
C ASN A 177 10.81 -11.41 -20.75
N PRO A 178 12.12 -11.63 -20.91
CA PRO A 178 12.87 -11.12 -22.05
C PRO A 178 12.25 -11.52 -23.41
N GLY A 179 12.29 -10.62 -24.38
CA GLY A 179 11.69 -10.75 -25.71
C GLY A 179 10.19 -10.41 -25.78
N GLY A 180 9.65 -9.80 -24.72
CA GLY A 180 8.25 -9.41 -24.57
C GLY A 180 7.93 -7.96 -24.92
#